data_AF-A0ABD3EXU1-F1
#
_entry.id   AF-A0ABD3EXU1-F1
#
_cell.length_a   1.000
_cell.length_b   1.000
_cell.length_c   1.000
_cell.angle_alpha   90.00
_cell.angle_beta   90.00
_cell.angle_gamma   90.00
#
_symmetry.space_group_name_H-M   'P 1'
#
loop_
_entity.id
_entity.type
_entity.pdbx_description
1 polymer ?
#
loop_
_entity_poly.entity_id
_entity_poly.type
_entity_poly.pdbx_seq_one_letter_code
_entity_poly.pdbx_strand_id
1 'polypeptide(L)'
;MSSGEEGGVSLGACAACVAAIILFQYLVSAKPLDAAQNGAARRGDLHLQRKLQHLGTGAMIYAASSFFGRVVGATVLLFFAVVFYGLHKLRGRSEAVNAAYIKCFSSILRRYELSREVLPGAYYFLLGSGFSLAVFPLRVARLAILHLSVGDPAAAFFGTLYGRHKLMALVGKLGGKKSLEGSLGCFCAAATATFLALVVEKDFYFDAKGDETLALAGTISLAAGTGAAAAELLDIGGWNDNLTLPLLSGVFLQLTVGRLL
;
A
#
# COMPACT_ATOMS: atom_id res chain seq x y z
N MET A 1 40.54 13.01 -6.72
CA MET A 1 39.58 12.53 -7.72
C MET A 1 39.40 11.03 -7.48
N SER A 2 38.43 10.67 -6.65
CA SER A 2 38.04 9.28 -6.42
C SER A 2 36.82 9.01 -7.27
N SER A 3 36.97 8.05 -8.18
CA SER A 3 35.99 7.54 -9.13
C SER A 3 34.68 7.15 -8.44
N GLY A 4 33.59 7.79 -8.84
CA GLY A 4 32.25 7.35 -8.52
C GLY A 4 31.94 6.05 -9.25
N GLU A 5 31.93 4.94 -8.52
CA GLU A 5 31.13 3.77 -8.90
C GLU A 5 29.66 4.12 -8.63
N GLU A 6 29.00 4.73 -9.61
CA GLU A 6 27.56 4.61 -9.73
C GLU A 6 27.26 3.12 -9.96
N GLY A 7 26.94 2.41 -8.89
CA GLY A 7 26.48 1.02 -8.95
C GLY A 7 25.27 0.93 -9.86
N GLY A 8 25.52 0.54 -11.11
CA GLY A 8 24.49 0.41 -12.13
C GLY A 8 23.37 -0.51 -11.63
N VAL A 9 22.13 -0.06 -11.75
CA VAL A 9 20.98 -0.88 -11.37
C VAL A 9 21.01 -2.16 -12.21
N SER A 10 21.12 -3.31 -11.55
CA SER A 10 21.04 -4.60 -12.22
C SER A 10 19.65 -4.76 -12.84
N LEU A 11 19.57 -4.60 -14.16
CA LEU A 11 18.33 -4.79 -14.92
C LEU A 11 17.74 -6.18 -14.64
N GLY A 12 18.60 -7.19 -14.46
CA GLY A 12 18.21 -8.54 -14.08
C GLY A 12 17.55 -8.62 -12.70
N ALA A 13 18.08 -7.93 -11.69
CA ALA A 13 17.45 -7.86 -10.37
C ALA A 13 16.09 -7.16 -10.43
N CYS A 14 15.99 -6.06 -11.20
CA CYS A 14 14.73 -5.34 -11.38
C CYS A 14 13.67 -6.22 -12.04
N ALA A 15 14.04 -6.91 -13.13
CA ALA A 15 13.18 -7.86 -13.81
C ALA A 15 12.75 -9.00 -12.88
N ALA A 16 13.64 -9.52 -12.05
CA ALA A 16 13.32 -10.56 -11.06
C ALA A 16 12.31 -10.08 -10.01
N CYS A 17 12.47 -8.87 -9.47
CA CYS A 17 11.50 -8.30 -8.52
C CYS A 17 10.12 -8.11 -9.16
N VAL A 18 10.07 -7.58 -10.38
CA VAL A 18 8.82 -7.40 -11.13
C VAL A 18 8.17 -8.76 -11.41
N ALA A 19 8.93 -9.74 -11.89
CA ALA A 19 8.43 -11.09 -12.15
C ALA A 19 7.89 -11.75 -10.87
N ALA A 20 8.58 -11.58 -9.73
CA ALA A 20 8.12 -12.09 -8.45
C ALA A 20 6.78 -11.44 -8.03
N ILE A 21 6.63 -10.13 -8.17
CA ILE A 21 5.38 -9.42 -7.85
C ILE A 21 4.23 -9.92 -8.74
N ILE A 22 4.48 -10.06 -10.05
CA ILE A 22 3.48 -10.58 -11.01
C ILE A 22 3.09 -12.02 -10.66
N LEU A 23 4.06 -12.88 -10.37
CA LEU A 23 3.81 -14.26 -9.94
C LEU A 23 2.99 -14.30 -8.66
N PHE A 24 3.32 -13.45 -7.67
CA PHE A 24 2.54 -13.32 -6.45
C PHE A 24 1.09 -12.88 -6.75
N GLN A 25 0.87 -11.89 -7.61
CA GLN A 25 -0.49 -11.49 -8.04
C GLN A 25 -1.25 -12.68 -8.63
N TYR A 26 -0.61 -13.43 -9.51
CA TYR A 26 -1.23 -14.58 -10.16
C TYR A 26 -1.59 -15.67 -9.14
N LEU A 27 -0.66 -16.05 -8.26
CA LEU A 27 -0.87 -17.10 -7.25
C LEU A 27 -1.97 -16.72 -6.25
N VAL A 28 -1.97 -15.47 -5.79
CA VAL A 28 -3.01 -14.98 -4.88
C VAL A 28 -4.35 -14.94 -5.60
N SER A 29 -4.42 -14.55 -6.87
CA SER A 29 -5.71 -14.46 -7.59
C SER A 29 -6.26 -15.83 -8.04
N ALA A 30 -5.37 -16.77 -8.38
CA ALA A 30 -5.72 -18.09 -8.92
C ALA A 30 -6.23 -19.11 -7.89
N LYS A 31 -6.01 -18.89 -6.58
CA LYS A 31 -6.54 -19.73 -5.51
C LYS A 31 -7.65 -18.97 -4.76
N PRO A 32 -8.93 -19.16 -5.10
CA PRO A 32 -10.01 -18.65 -4.26
C PRO A 32 -9.82 -19.21 -2.85
N LEU A 33 -9.79 -18.34 -1.84
CA LEU A 33 -9.70 -18.77 -0.43
C LEU A 33 -10.94 -19.57 0.05
N ASP A 34 -11.95 -19.72 -0.81
CA ASP A 34 -13.29 -20.25 -0.50
C ASP A 34 -13.65 -21.53 -1.26
N ALA A 35 -12.78 -22.55 -1.22
CA ALA A 35 -13.21 -23.95 -1.36
C ALA A 35 -13.27 -24.70 -0.01
N ALA A 36 -12.97 -24.04 1.12
CA ALA A 36 -12.81 -24.69 2.42
C ALA A 36 -13.72 -24.18 3.55
N GLN A 37 -14.67 -23.28 3.30
CA GLN A 37 -15.57 -22.76 4.36
C GLN A 37 -17.05 -22.82 4.00
N ASN A 38 -17.53 -24.01 3.63
CA ASN A 38 -18.93 -24.36 3.83
C ASN A 38 -19.19 -24.58 5.32
N GLY A 39 -19.57 -23.53 6.05
CA GLY A 39 -20.04 -23.69 7.45
C GLY A 39 -20.15 -22.43 8.31
N ALA A 40 -19.52 -21.31 7.95
CA ALA A 40 -19.50 -20.10 8.80
C ALA A 40 -19.96 -18.84 8.07
N ALA A 41 -21.08 -18.93 7.35
CA ALA A 41 -21.78 -17.74 6.86
C ALA A 41 -22.40 -17.00 8.06
N ARG A 42 -21.69 -16.02 8.66
CA ARG A 42 -22.25 -14.88 9.43
C ARG A 42 -21.15 -13.92 9.93
N ARG A 43 -20.55 -13.14 9.02
CA ARG A 43 -19.94 -11.80 9.21
C ARG A 43 -19.32 -11.41 7.85
N GLY A 44 -19.93 -10.44 7.17
CA GLY A 44 -19.87 -10.22 5.71
C GLY A 44 -18.47 -10.28 5.09
N ASP A 45 -18.42 -10.79 3.86
CA ASP A 45 -17.24 -10.96 2.98
C ASP A 45 -16.05 -10.09 3.41
N LEU A 46 -15.19 -10.66 4.27
CA LEU A 46 -14.03 -9.94 4.79
C LEU A 46 -13.02 -9.57 3.69
N HIS A 47 -13.24 -10.04 2.46
CA HIS A 47 -12.37 -9.87 1.29
C HIS A 47 -10.89 -10.12 1.67
N LEU A 48 -10.65 -11.21 2.41
CA LEU A 48 -9.34 -11.52 2.97
C LEU A 48 -8.27 -11.70 1.88
N GLN A 49 -8.66 -12.30 0.75
CA GLN A 49 -7.79 -12.47 -0.41
C GLN A 49 -7.26 -11.14 -0.96
N ARG A 50 -8.14 -10.13 -1.05
CA ARG A 50 -7.76 -8.78 -1.47
C ARG A 50 -6.83 -8.11 -0.46
N LYS A 51 -7.13 -8.26 0.85
CA LYS A 51 -6.28 -7.72 1.92
C LYS A 51 -4.88 -8.35 1.91
N LEU A 52 -4.80 -9.66 1.70
CA LEU A 52 -3.55 -10.40 1.54
C LEU A 52 -2.80 -9.96 0.28
N GLN A 53 -3.50 -9.80 -0.85
CA GLN A 53 -2.92 -9.27 -2.09
C GLN A 53 -2.32 -7.88 -1.84
N HIS A 54 -3.08 -6.98 -1.21
CA HIS A 54 -2.66 -5.61 -0.93
C HIS A 54 -1.42 -5.58 -0.03
N LEU A 55 -1.47 -6.32 1.08
CA LEU A 55 -0.37 -6.46 2.04
C LEU A 55 0.89 -7.05 1.41
N GLY A 56 0.76 -8.16 0.67
CA GLY A 56 1.92 -8.82 0.07
C GLY A 56 2.55 -8.00 -1.05
N THR A 57 1.74 -7.33 -1.87
CA THR A 57 2.25 -6.47 -2.95
C THR A 57 3.07 -5.32 -2.40
N GLY A 58 2.54 -4.62 -1.38
CA GLY A 58 3.26 -3.51 -0.76
C GLY A 58 4.51 -3.97 -0.01
N ALA A 59 4.47 -5.11 0.68
CA ALA A 59 5.66 -5.69 1.32
C ALA A 59 6.76 -6.04 0.30
N MET A 60 6.39 -6.59 -0.87
CA MET A 60 7.34 -6.88 -1.94
C MET A 60 7.91 -5.61 -2.58
N ILE A 61 7.11 -4.55 -2.75
CA ILE A 61 7.59 -3.25 -3.25
C ILE A 61 8.53 -2.60 -2.23
N TYR A 62 8.17 -2.63 -0.95
CA TYR A 62 9.01 -2.16 0.14
C TYR A 62 10.36 -2.87 0.13
N ALA A 63 10.37 -4.21 0.09
CA ALA A 63 11.60 -5.00 0.00
C ALA A 63 12.40 -4.71 -1.29
N ALA A 64 11.73 -4.62 -2.45
CA ALA A 64 12.36 -4.32 -3.73
C ALA A 64 13.06 -2.95 -3.71
N SER A 65 12.49 -1.96 -3.02
CA SER A 65 13.09 -0.63 -2.92
C SER A 65 14.39 -0.59 -2.10
N SER A 66 14.82 -1.71 -1.47
CA SER A 66 16.14 -1.82 -0.85
C SER A 66 17.24 -2.06 -1.89
N PHE A 67 16.87 -2.55 -3.07
CA PHE A 67 17.80 -2.86 -4.16
C PHE A 67 17.87 -1.76 -5.22
N PHE A 68 16.92 -0.83 -5.23
CA PHE A 68 16.79 0.19 -6.27
C PHE A 68 16.59 1.58 -5.68
N GLY A 69 17.20 2.59 -6.31
CA GLY A 69 16.96 3.99 -5.97
C GLY A 69 15.51 4.43 -6.26
N ARG A 70 15.08 5.50 -5.59
CA ARG A 70 13.70 6.02 -5.67
C ARG A 70 13.23 6.31 -7.11
N VAL A 71 14.13 6.79 -7.98
CA VAL A 71 13.80 7.15 -9.36
C VAL A 71 13.46 5.92 -10.19
N VAL A 72 14.24 4.85 -10.07
CA VAL A 72 13.98 3.60 -10.79
C VAL A 72 12.70 2.94 -10.28
N GLY A 73 12.53 2.87 -8.95
CA GLY A 73 11.31 2.34 -8.34
C GLY A 73 10.06 3.10 -8.79
N ALA A 74 10.09 4.44 -8.72
CA ALA A 74 9.00 5.29 -9.21
C ALA A 74 8.72 5.07 -10.70
N THR A 75 9.76 5.05 -11.53
CA THR A 75 9.63 4.85 -12.99
C THR A 75 8.96 3.52 -13.31
N VAL A 76 9.39 2.42 -12.67
CA VAL A 76 8.81 1.09 -12.88
C VAL A 76 7.34 1.07 -12.45
N LEU A 77 7.01 1.57 -11.26
CA LEU A 77 5.63 1.56 -10.75
C LEU A 77 4.69 2.40 -11.62
N LEU A 78 5.13 3.61 -12.01
CA LEU A 78 4.34 4.50 -12.86
C LEU A 78 4.21 3.96 -14.29
N PHE A 79 5.25 3.31 -14.83
CA PHE A 79 5.15 2.58 -16.10
C PHE A 79 4.08 1.49 -16.02
N PHE A 80 4.07 0.66 -14.98
CA PHE A 80 3.04 -0.37 -14.81
C PHE A 80 1.65 0.22 -14.56
N ALA A 81 1.53 1.39 -13.93
CA ALA A 81 0.26 2.10 -13.83
C ALA A 81 -0.29 2.49 -15.21
N VAL A 82 0.56 2.98 -16.12
CA VAL A 82 0.20 3.27 -17.52
C VAL A 82 -0.21 1.99 -18.26
N VAL A 83 0.54 0.89 -18.09
CA VAL A 83 0.19 -0.42 -18.67
C VAL A 83 -1.18 -0.90 -18.16
N PHE A 84 -1.45 -0.79 -16.86
CA PHE A 84 -2.74 -1.16 -16.26
C PHE A 84 -3.89 -0.29 -16.78
N TYR A 85 -3.65 0.99 -16.99
CA TYR A 85 -4.64 1.88 -17.63
C TYR A 85 -4.93 1.44 -19.08
N GLY A 86 -3.89 1.13 -19.85
CA GLY A 86 -4.03 0.59 -21.21
C GLY A 86 -4.82 -0.71 -21.24
N LEU A 87 -4.51 -1.66 -20.34
CA LEU A 87 -5.26 -2.90 -20.17
C LEU A 87 -6.73 -2.64 -19.82
N HIS A 88 -7.02 -1.68 -18.95
CA HIS A 88 -8.38 -1.30 -18.61
C HIS A 88 -9.14 -0.75 -19.83
N LYS A 89 -8.52 0.09 -20.66
CA LYS A 89 -9.13 0.54 -21.93
C LYS A 89 -9.33 -0.60 -22.92
N LEU A 90 -8.40 -1.55 -22.99
CA LEU A 90 -8.51 -2.72 -23.86
C LEU A 90 -9.63 -3.67 -23.42
N ARG A 91 -9.84 -3.85 -22.10
CA ARG A 91 -11.01 -4.57 -21.54
C ARG A 91 -12.33 -3.96 -22.00
N GLY A 92 -12.39 -2.64 -22.17
CA GLY A 92 -13.58 -1.95 -22.69
C GLY A 92 -13.81 -2.16 -24.20
N ARG A 93 -12.79 -2.56 -24.95
CA ARG A 93 -12.84 -2.75 -26.42
C ARG A 93 -12.95 -4.21 -26.86
N SER A 94 -12.57 -5.16 -26.01
CA SER A 94 -12.53 -6.59 -26.35
C SER A 94 -13.11 -7.44 -25.23
N GLU A 95 -14.19 -8.15 -25.53
CA GLU A 95 -14.81 -9.11 -24.61
C GLU A 95 -13.89 -10.29 -24.29
N ALA A 96 -13.04 -10.71 -25.23
CA ALA A 96 -12.05 -11.75 -24.98
C ALA A 96 -11.02 -11.33 -23.91
N VAL A 97 -10.50 -10.10 -24.02
CA VAL A 97 -9.57 -9.54 -23.02
C VAL A 97 -10.27 -9.36 -21.67
N ASN A 98 -11.51 -8.89 -21.67
CA ASN A 98 -12.27 -8.75 -20.43
C ASN A 98 -12.56 -10.10 -19.77
N ALA A 99 -12.97 -11.11 -20.53
CA ALA A 99 -13.24 -12.45 -20.02
C ALA A 99 -11.96 -13.07 -19.42
N ALA A 100 -10.83 -12.94 -20.10
CA ALA A 100 -9.53 -13.38 -19.58
C ALA A 100 -9.17 -12.65 -18.28
N TYR A 101 -9.33 -11.31 -18.25
CA TYR A 101 -9.06 -10.52 -17.05
C TYR A 101 -9.93 -10.92 -15.86
N ILE A 102 -11.25 -11.06 -16.05
CA ILE A 102 -12.17 -11.47 -14.99
C ILE A 102 -11.85 -12.89 -14.52
N LYS A 103 -11.52 -13.81 -15.45
CA LYS A 103 -11.11 -15.17 -15.09
C LYS A 103 -9.89 -15.18 -14.17
N CYS A 104 -8.94 -14.28 -14.40
CA CYS A 104 -7.72 -14.19 -13.58
C CYS A 104 -7.93 -13.46 -12.26
N PHE A 105 -8.74 -12.39 -12.22
CA PHE A 105 -8.74 -11.42 -11.11
C PHE A 105 -10.08 -11.25 -10.39
N SER A 106 -11.14 -11.98 -10.77
CA SER A 106 -12.47 -11.84 -10.15
C SER A 106 -12.47 -12.02 -8.63
N SER A 107 -11.57 -12.84 -8.10
CA SER A 107 -11.40 -13.13 -6.67
C SER A 107 -10.92 -11.94 -5.84
N ILE A 108 -10.23 -10.97 -6.46
CA ILE A 108 -9.67 -9.78 -5.77
C ILE A 108 -10.43 -8.48 -6.08
N LEU A 109 -11.18 -8.45 -7.19
CA LEU A 109 -11.94 -7.27 -7.64
C LEU A 109 -13.22 -7.08 -6.83
N ARG A 110 -13.56 -5.81 -6.57
CA ARG A 110 -14.88 -5.45 -6.03
C ARG A 110 -15.93 -5.56 -7.13
N ARG A 111 -17.19 -5.79 -6.74
CA ARG A 111 -18.33 -5.95 -7.69
C ARG A 111 -18.44 -4.80 -8.69
N TYR A 112 -18.23 -3.56 -8.25
CA TYR A 112 -18.30 -2.38 -9.13
C TYR A 112 -17.03 -2.20 -9.99
N GLU A 113 -15.88 -2.81 -9.64
CA GLU A 113 -14.68 -2.83 -10.51
C GLU A 113 -14.86 -3.80 -11.69
N LEU A 114 -15.85 -4.71 -11.61
CA LEU A 114 -16.25 -5.60 -12.69
C LEU A 114 -17.03 -4.87 -13.79
N SER A 115 -17.74 -3.77 -13.46
CA SER A 115 -18.54 -3.01 -14.44
C SER A 115 -17.68 -2.27 -15.47
N ARG A 116 -16.36 -2.20 -15.25
CA ARG A 116 -15.38 -1.47 -16.09
C ARG A 116 -15.54 0.05 -16.06
N GLU A 117 -16.50 0.58 -15.30
CA GLU A 117 -16.73 2.03 -15.18
C GLU A 117 -15.64 2.72 -14.35
N VAL A 118 -15.03 1.97 -13.43
CA VAL A 118 -13.95 2.45 -12.59
C VAL A 118 -12.68 1.62 -12.75
N LEU A 119 -11.55 2.30 -12.62
CA LEU A 119 -10.24 1.66 -12.56
C LEU A 119 -10.12 0.81 -11.29
N PRO A 120 -9.56 -0.41 -11.37
CA PRO A 120 -9.33 -1.25 -10.19
C PRO A 120 -8.39 -0.58 -9.17
N GLY A 121 -8.57 -0.91 -7.89
CA GLY A 121 -7.69 -0.41 -6.82
C GLY A 121 -6.18 -0.63 -7.07
N ALA A 122 -5.79 -1.69 -7.78
CA ALA A 122 -4.39 -1.95 -8.12
C ALA A 122 -3.75 -0.81 -8.95
N TYR A 123 -4.52 -0.15 -9.83
CA TYR A 123 -4.03 1.01 -10.57
C TYR A 123 -3.66 2.16 -9.63
N TYR A 124 -4.55 2.49 -8.69
CA TYR A 124 -4.32 3.55 -7.71
C TYR A 124 -3.20 3.20 -6.74
N PHE A 125 -3.03 1.91 -6.40
CA PHE A 125 -1.92 1.43 -5.57
C PHE A 125 -0.56 1.69 -6.24
N LEU A 126 -0.44 1.38 -7.53
CA LEU A 126 0.77 1.65 -8.31
C LEU A 126 1.05 3.14 -8.42
N LEU A 127 0.01 3.95 -8.66
CA LEU A 127 0.15 5.41 -8.68
C LEU A 127 0.57 5.98 -7.33
N GLY A 128 -0.10 5.64 -6.23
CA GLY A 128 0.22 6.13 -4.89
C GLY A 128 1.64 5.77 -4.49
N SER A 129 2.02 4.49 -4.65
CA SER A 129 3.39 4.03 -4.37
C SER A 129 4.44 4.69 -5.27
N GLY A 130 4.14 4.81 -6.57
CA GLY A 130 5.04 5.44 -7.55
C GLY A 130 5.26 6.93 -7.27
N PHE A 131 4.19 7.67 -6.97
CA PHE A 131 4.29 9.08 -6.60
C PHE A 131 4.96 9.28 -5.25
N SER A 132 4.73 8.41 -4.25
CA SER A 132 5.46 8.48 -2.99
C SER A 132 6.97 8.35 -3.19
N LEU A 133 7.43 7.42 -4.05
CA LEU A 133 8.86 7.32 -4.40
C LEU A 133 9.37 8.51 -5.22
N ALA A 134 8.53 9.10 -6.08
CA ALA A 134 8.91 10.25 -6.89
C ALA A 134 9.08 11.53 -6.06
N VAL A 135 8.21 11.74 -5.07
CA VAL A 135 8.10 13.00 -4.32
C VAL A 135 8.92 13.00 -3.03
N PHE A 136 8.97 11.88 -2.31
CA PHE A 136 9.63 11.84 -1.00
C PHE A 136 11.07 11.32 -1.06
N PRO A 137 11.91 11.63 -0.04
CA PRO A 137 13.13 10.89 0.21
C PRO A 137 12.85 9.40 0.39
N LEU A 138 13.79 8.53 0.01
CA LEU A 138 13.57 7.09 -0.04
C LEU A 138 13.13 6.52 1.32
N ARG A 139 13.70 7.00 2.44
CA ARG A 139 13.33 6.61 3.80
C ARG A 139 11.84 6.89 4.09
N VAL A 140 11.35 8.09 3.79
CA VAL A 140 9.94 8.47 3.97
C VAL A 140 9.02 7.71 3.00
N ALA A 141 9.40 7.60 1.73
CA ALA A 141 8.62 6.93 0.71
C ALA A 141 8.35 5.45 1.04
N ARG A 142 9.37 4.75 1.55
CA ARG A 142 9.27 3.36 2.00
C ARG A 142 8.25 3.20 3.13
N LEU A 143 8.32 4.05 4.15
CA LEU A 143 7.36 4.02 5.26
C LEU A 143 5.94 4.35 4.80
N ALA A 144 5.78 5.32 3.89
CA ALA A 144 4.48 5.65 3.31
C ALA A 144 3.86 4.46 2.53
N ILE A 145 4.65 3.74 1.73
CA ILE A 145 4.21 2.52 1.05
C ILE A 145 3.85 1.43 2.07
N LEU A 146 4.64 1.31 3.14
CA LEU A 146 4.34 0.37 4.22
C LEU A 146 3.01 0.72 4.90
N HIS A 147 2.71 2.00 5.15
CA HIS A 147 1.43 2.45 5.71
C HIS A 147 0.25 2.09 4.83
N LEU A 148 0.36 2.27 3.51
CA LEU A 148 -0.65 1.80 2.57
C LEU A 148 -0.78 0.27 2.67
N SER A 149 0.34 -0.44 2.63
CA SER A 149 0.38 -1.90 2.59
C SER A 149 -0.21 -2.58 3.84
N VAL A 150 0.04 -2.04 5.04
CA VAL A 150 -0.41 -2.65 6.30
C VAL A 150 -1.60 -1.93 6.94
N GLY A 151 -1.62 -0.60 6.85
CA GLY A 151 -2.58 0.27 7.51
C GLY A 151 -3.96 0.19 6.86
N ASP A 152 -4.04 0.30 5.52
CA ASP A 152 -5.32 0.23 4.81
C ASP A 152 -6.03 -1.13 5.00
N PRO A 153 -5.36 -2.29 4.82
CA PRO A 153 -6.00 -3.58 5.08
C PRO A 153 -6.42 -3.75 6.54
N ALA A 154 -5.64 -3.24 7.50
CA ALA A 154 -5.99 -3.27 8.92
C ALA A 154 -7.23 -2.40 9.18
N ALA A 155 -7.30 -1.20 8.63
CA ALA A 155 -8.45 -0.31 8.75
C ALA A 155 -9.72 -0.96 8.20
N ALA A 156 -9.63 -1.55 7.02
CA ALA A 156 -10.72 -2.28 6.41
C ALA A 156 -11.09 -3.54 7.22
N PHE A 157 -10.14 -4.24 7.83
CA PHE A 157 -10.41 -5.43 8.63
C PHE A 157 -11.14 -5.10 9.94
N PHE A 158 -10.56 -4.21 10.76
CA PHE A 158 -11.16 -3.81 12.03
C PHE A 158 -12.44 -2.99 11.83
N GLY A 159 -12.51 -2.18 10.78
CA GLY A 159 -13.73 -1.44 10.43
C GLY A 159 -14.89 -2.34 9.99
N THR A 160 -14.63 -3.44 9.27
CA THR A 160 -15.69 -4.42 8.93
C THR A 160 -16.14 -5.22 10.15
N LEU A 161 -15.22 -5.63 11.02
CA LEU A 161 -15.54 -6.48 12.18
C LEU A 161 -16.16 -5.72 13.36
N TYR A 162 -15.64 -4.51 13.63
CA TYR A 162 -15.91 -3.78 14.86
C TYR A 162 -16.38 -2.34 14.63
N GLY A 163 -16.49 -1.87 13.38
CA GLY A 163 -16.74 -0.46 13.03
C GLY A 163 -18.12 0.07 13.41
N ARG A 164 -18.41 0.17 14.71
CA ARG A 164 -19.66 0.67 15.28
C ARG A 164 -19.70 2.19 15.26
N HIS A 165 -18.57 2.84 15.54
CA HIS A 165 -18.50 4.29 15.65
C HIS A 165 -18.11 4.91 14.30
N LYS A 166 -19.10 5.31 13.52
CA LYS A 166 -18.88 5.92 12.21
C LYS A 166 -18.34 7.34 12.36
N LEU A 167 -17.24 7.61 11.68
CA LEU A 167 -16.56 8.91 11.71
C LEU A 167 -17.31 10.00 10.96
N MET A 168 -18.23 9.64 10.07
CA MET A 168 -19.16 10.62 9.47
C MET A 168 -19.87 11.46 10.53
N ALA A 169 -20.18 10.86 11.69
CA ALA A 169 -20.85 11.56 12.79
C ALA A 169 -19.92 12.54 13.53
N LEU A 170 -18.60 12.41 13.39
CA LEU A 170 -17.59 13.20 14.11
C LEU A 170 -16.90 14.26 13.24
N VAL A 171 -16.54 13.90 12.01
CA VAL A 171 -15.79 14.76 11.06
C VAL A 171 -16.60 15.07 9.79
N GLY A 172 -17.90 14.81 9.81
CA GLY A 172 -18.82 15.13 8.72
C GLY A 172 -18.50 14.36 7.44
N LYS A 173 -18.66 15.00 6.28
CA LYS A 173 -18.45 14.37 4.98
C LYS A 173 -17.02 13.86 4.77
N LEU A 174 -16.03 14.44 5.45
CA LEU A 174 -14.63 14.03 5.35
C LEU A 174 -14.39 12.61 5.89
N GLY A 175 -15.20 12.13 6.84
CA GLY A 175 -15.05 10.80 7.41
C GLY A 175 -15.71 9.68 6.61
N GLY A 176 -16.43 10.00 5.53
CA GLY A 176 -17.05 9.03 4.62
C GLY A 176 -17.76 7.87 5.33
N LYS A 177 -17.43 6.63 4.94
CA LYS A 177 -17.94 5.39 5.59
C LYS A 177 -16.97 4.81 6.62
N LYS A 178 -15.92 5.55 6.99
CA LYS A 178 -14.86 5.09 7.90
C LYS A 178 -15.39 4.98 9.33
N SER A 179 -14.72 4.18 10.14
CA SER A 179 -15.05 3.96 11.56
C SER A 179 -13.85 4.13 12.46
N LEU A 180 -14.04 4.63 13.68
CA LEU A 180 -12.97 4.82 14.67
C LEU A 180 -12.15 3.56 14.88
N GLU A 181 -12.81 2.40 14.92
CA GLU A 181 -12.16 1.10 15.10
C GLU A 181 -11.26 0.72 13.92
N GLY A 182 -11.64 1.15 12.71
CA GLY A 182 -10.82 0.99 11.52
C GLY A 182 -9.57 1.87 11.62
N SER A 183 -9.74 3.15 11.90
CA SER A 183 -8.61 4.08 12.00
C SER A 183 -7.67 3.75 13.16
N LEU A 184 -8.18 3.22 14.29
CA LEU A 184 -7.34 2.66 15.36
C LEU A 184 -6.59 1.42 14.90
N GLY A 185 -7.22 0.55 14.12
CA GLY A 185 -6.55 -0.58 13.46
C GLY A 185 -5.42 -0.13 12.53
N CYS A 186 -5.66 0.92 11.73
CA CYS A 186 -4.66 1.56 10.87
C CYS A 186 -3.48 2.09 11.71
N PHE A 187 -3.78 2.86 12.76
CA PHE A 187 -2.79 3.42 13.67
C PHE A 187 -1.87 2.33 14.23
N CYS A 188 -2.44 1.30 14.85
CA CYS A 188 -1.67 0.24 15.49
C CYS A 188 -0.83 -0.55 14.47
N ALA A 189 -1.39 -0.89 13.31
CA ALA A 189 -0.68 -1.62 12.27
C ALA A 189 0.48 -0.81 11.68
N ALA A 190 0.23 0.46 11.31
CA ALA A 190 1.24 1.33 10.73
C ALA A 190 2.36 1.68 11.73
N ALA A 191 2.01 1.95 13.00
CA ALA A 191 3.00 2.21 14.05
C ALA A 191 3.89 0.98 14.28
N THR A 192 3.28 -0.19 14.46
CA THR A 192 4.02 -1.44 14.69
C THR A 192 4.91 -1.79 13.50
N ALA A 193 4.39 -1.74 12.27
CA ALA A 193 5.15 -2.04 11.07
C ALA A 193 6.31 -1.05 10.87
N THR A 194 6.09 0.24 11.13
CA THR A 194 7.14 1.26 11.07
C THR A 194 8.21 0.99 12.12
N PHE A 195 7.82 0.72 13.37
CA PHE A 195 8.78 0.41 14.43
C PHE A 195 9.65 -0.81 14.08
N LEU A 196 9.02 -1.88 13.59
CA LEU A 196 9.75 -3.08 13.15
C LEU A 196 10.70 -2.78 11.99
N ALA A 197 10.26 -2.03 10.97
CA ALA A 197 11.10 -1.60 9.86
C ALA A 197 12.33 -0.80 10.34
N LEU A 198 12.11 0.17 11.24
CA LEU A 198 13.17 1.02 11.79
C LEU A 198 14.18 0.23 12.63
N VAL A 199 13.73 -0.79 13.38
CA VAL A 199 14.62 -1.62 14.20
C VAL A 199 15.38 -2.64 13.35
N VAL A 200 14.69 -3.31 12.42
CA VAL A 200 15.30 -4.35 11.56
C VAL A 200 16.28 -3.72 10.56
N GLU A 201 15.96 -2.55 10.02
CA GLU A 201 16.77 -1.85 9.03
C GLU A 201 17.41 -0.58 9.60
N LYS A 202 17.82 -0.62 10.86
CA LYS A 202 18.35 0.55 11.58
C LYS A 202 19.46 1.29 10.83
N ASP A 203 20.37 0.55 10.18
CA ASP A 203 21.51 1.14 9.48
C ASP A 203 21.10 1.86 8.18
N PHE A 204 19.92 1.52 7.64
CA PHE A 204 19.35 2.23 6.50
C PHE A 204 18.63 3.52 6.93
N TYR A 205 17.93 3.50 8.07
CA TYR A 205 17.09 4.62 8.53
C TYR A 205 17.79 5.62 9.44
N PHE A 206 18.81 5.19 10.19
CA PHE A 206 19.49 6.02 11.17
C PHE A 206 20.99 6.04 10.91
N ASP A 207 21.56 7.23 11.03
CA ASP A 207 23.01 7.41 11.03
C ASP A 207 23.58 7.34 12.47
N ALA A 208 22.70 7.38 13.48
CA ALA A 208 23.03 7.31 14.90
C ALA A 208 23.28 5.87 15.37
N LYS A 209 24.18 5.69 16.36
CA LYS A 209 24.51 4.39 16.96
C LYS A 209 24.18 4.39 18.45
N GLY A 210 23.52 3.33 18.93
CA GLY A 210 23.26 3.08 20.36
C GLY A 210 21.79 3.19 20.76
N ASP A 211 21.54 3.33 22.07
CA ASP A 211 20.21 3.28 22.69
C ASP A 211 19.25 4.38 22.21
N GLU A 212 19.77 5.49 21.69
CA GLU A 212 18.99 6.57 21.09
C GLU A 212 18.14 6.10 19.89
N THR A 213 18.59 5.05 19.19
CA THR A 213 17.89 4.46 18.05
C THR A 213 16.49 3.99 18.42
N LEU A 214 16.33 3.39 19.61
CA LEU A 214 15.05 2.84 20.05
C LEU A 214 14.05 3.95 20.38
N ALA A 215 14.53 5.02 21.03
CA ALA A 215 13.72 6.19 21.33
C ALA A 215 13.26 6.90 20.06
N LEU A 216 14.17 7.11 19.09
CA LEU A 216 13.85 7.68 17.78
C LEU A 216 12.85 6.81 17.01
N ALA A 217 13.05 5.49 16.99
CA ALA A 217 12.11 4.57 16.37
C ALA A 217 10.72 4.64 17.02
N GLY A 218 10.66 4.73 18.35
CA GLY A 218 9.43 4.97 19.10
C GLY A 218 8.71 6.25 18.67
N THR A 219 9.41 7.38 18.62
CA THR A 219 8.82 8.66 18.19
C THR A 219 8.33 8.61 16.74
N ILE A 220 9.14 8.10 15.82
CA ILE A 220 8.78 8.02 14.38
C ILE A 220 7.61 7.06 14.18
N SER A 221 7.56 5.92 14.88
CA SER A 221 6.46 4.96 14.77
C SER A 221 5.12 5.52 15.27
N LEU A 222 5.12 6.32 16.35
CA LEU A 222 3.91 7.01 16.81
C LEU A 222 3.44 8.08 15.81
N ALA A 223 4.37 8.84 15.25
CA ALA A 223 4.07 9.79 14.18
C ALA A 223 3.52 9.08 12.93
N ALA A 224 4.11 7.94 12.55
CA ALA A 224 3.66 7.10 11.45
C ALA A 224 2.25 6.57 11.66
N GLY A 225 1.95 5.98 12.82
CA GLY A 225 0.61 5.53 13.16
C GLY A 225 -0.41 6.66 13.07
N THR A 226 -0.07 7.83 13.61
CA THR A 226 -0.93 9.02 13.58
C THR A 226 -1.17 9.50 12.16
N GLY A 227 -0.11 9.64 11.36
CA GLY A 227 -0.20 10.09 9.97
C GLY A 227 -0.96 9.12 9.08
N ALA A 228 -0.75 7.81 9.24
CA ALA A 228 -1.48 6.78 8.50
C ALA A 228 -2.97 6.75 8.86
N ALA A 229 -3.30 6.83 10.16
CA ALA A 229 -4.69 6.90 10.59
C ALA A 229 -5.37 8.18 10.11
N ALA A 230 -4.71 9.33 10.24
CA ALA A 230 -5.23 10.61 9.71
C ALA A 230 -5.42 10.57 8.18
N ALA A 231 -4.49 9.98 7.44
CA ALA A 231 -4.61 9.81 6.00
C ALA A 231 -5.78 8.88 5.61
N GLU A 232 -5.94 7.77 6.33
CA GLU A 232 -7.04 6.81 6.15
C GLU A 232 -8.43 7.41 6.45
N LEU A 233 -8.47 8.36 7.39
CA LEU A 233 -9.67 9.11 7.79
C LEU A 233 -10.16 10.10 6.73
N LEU A 234 -9.27 10.61 5.88
CA LEU A 234 -9.56 11.70 4.97
C LEU A 234 -10.08 11.19 3.62
N ASP A 235 -11.39 11.27 3.41
CA ASP A 235 -12.01 11.08 2.09
C ASP A 235 -11.83 12.35 1.24
N ILE A 236 -10.72 12.40 0.49
CA ILE A 236 -10.41 13.54 -0.39
C ILE A 236 -11.18 13.41 -1.70
N GLY A 237 -12.38 13.99 -1.72
CA GLY A 237 -13.16 14.18 -2.95
C GLY A 237 -13.48 12.87 -3.69
N GLY A 238 -13.61 11.75 -2.97
CA GLY A 238 -13.88 10.43 -3.55
C GLY A 238 -12.69 9.79 -4.28
N TRP A 239 -11.47 10.33 -4.10
CA TRP A 239 -10.25 9.70 -4.61
C TRP A 239 -10.00 8.38 -3.90
N ASN A 240 -9.32 7.46 -4.59
CA ASN A 240 -9.06 6.14 -4.04
C ASN A 240 -7.99 6.21 -2.93
N ASP A 241 -8.27 5.57 -1.78
CA ASP A 241 -7.34 5.49 -0.65
C ASP A 241 -5.95 4.96 -1.03
N ASN A 242 -5.87 4.09 -2.03
CA ASN A 242 -4.59 3.56 -2.50
C ASN A 242 -3.67 4.62 -3.13
N LEU A 243 -4.23 5.76 -3.53
CA LEU A 243 -3.50 6.92 -4.02
C LEU A 243 -3.29 7.96 -2.92
N THR A 244 -4.33 8.28 -2.16
CA THR A 244 -4.29 9.37 -1.17
C THR A 244 -3.52 8.99 0.09
N LEU A 245 -3.71 7.78 0.62
CA LEU A 245 -3.12 7.37 1.89
C LEU A 245 -1.59 7.49 1.93
N PRO A 246 -0.82 6.87 1.01
CA PRO A 246 0.65 6.95 1.09
C PRO A 246 1.18 8.35 0.79
N LEU A 247 0.43 9.19 0.06
CA LEU A 247 0.83 10.57 -0.19
C LEU A 247 0.63 11.45 1.05
N LEU A 248 -0.54 11.35 1.67
CA LEU A 248 -0.85 12.12 2.88
C LEU A 248 0.00 11.68 4.07
N SER A 249 0.16 10.36 4.28
CA SER A 249 1.01 9.86 5.36
C SER A 249 2.47 10.21 5.12
N GLY A 250 2.95 10.18 3.87
CA GLY A 250 4.28 10.64 3.48
C GLY A 250 4.49 12.14 3.75
N VAL A 251 3.53 13.01 3.40
CA VAL A 251 3.58 14.44 3.74
C VAL A 251 3.66 14.62 5.25
N PHE A 252 2.82 13.92 6.01
CA PHE A 252 2.80 14.01 7.47
C PHE A 252 4.15 13.61 8.07
N LEU A 253 4.71 12.48 7.65
CA LEU A 253 6.03 12.03 8.09
C LEU A 253 7.11 13.04 7.74
N GLN A 254 7.14 13.52 6.49
CA GLN A 254 8.14 14.46 6.01
C GLN A 254 8.16 15.76 6.85
N LEU A 255 6.98 16.25 7.24
CA LEU A 255 6.85 17.49 8.01
C LEU A 255 7.15 17.31 9.50
N THR A 256 6.81 16.15 10.07
CA THR A 256 6.89 15.93 11.52
C THR A 256 8.21 15.30 11.96
N VAL A 257 8.66 14.26 11.24
CA VAL A 257 9.81 13.45 11.63
C VAL A 257 10.80 13.23 10.49
N GLY A 258 10.60 13.87 9.34
CA GLY A 258 11.46 13.75 8.16
C GLY A 258 12.86 14.33 8.30
N ARG A 259 13.20 14.94 9.45
CA ARG A 259 14.59 15.30 9.81
C ARG A 259 15.28 14.22 10.64
N LEU A 260 14.51 13.29 11.21
CA LEU A 260 14.98 12.13 11.96
C LEU A 260 15.16 10.90 11.07
N LEU A 261 14.60 10.96 9.85
CA LEU A 261 14.73 10.02 8.76
C LEU A 261 15.64 10.63 7.70
#